data_AF-A0A7C6DR23-F1
#
_entry.id   AF-A0A7C6DR23-F1
#
_cell.length_a   1.000
_cell.length_b   1.000
_cell.length_c   1.000
_cell.angle_alpha   90.00
_cell.angle_beta   90.00
_cell.angle_gamma   90.00
#
_symmetry.space_group_name_H-M   'P 1'
#
loop_
_entity.id
_entity.type
_entity.pdbx_description
1 polymer ?
#
loop_
_entity_poly.entity_id
_entity_poly.type
_entity_poly.pdbx_seq_one_letter_code
_entity_poly.pdbx_strand_id
1 'polypeptide(L)'
;MGAEAVREIIESVNLDQLAEELRTEIRNSSSAGQRRKKATKRLRVVEAFRKSGNRPEWMILTVLPVLPPDLRPMVQLDGGRFATSDLNDLYRRVINRNNRLKRLLELGAPEIIIRNEKRMLQEAVDSLIDNGRHGRAVAGSSNHKLKSLSDMLRGKQGRFRQNLLGKRVDYSGRSVIIVGPTLKLHQCGLPKRMALELFKPFVMRKIVEKGFAHNIKSAKRIVERVKPEVWDVLEEVVQDHPVLLNRAPTLHRLGIQAFEPVLIDGSAIQIHPLVCHAFNADFDGDQMAVHVPLSSYAQAEARALMLSTHNLFSPANGNPIVAPIQDIVLGSYYLTTVREGATPREVPFASPEEAMLAYDAGELDLHEPIKVRIEVDGERRLVGELVSCRQNGEFVLAKPEAVELIDVSPKQLVSVAAALIPFLEHDDANRALMGSNMQRQAVPL
;
A
#
# COMPACT_ATOMS: atom_id res chain seq x y z
N MET A 1 -2.89 54.78 -9.77
CA MET A 1 -3.70 53.76 -9.07
C MET A 1 -3.53 52.41 -9.76
N GLY A 2 -3.66 51.29 -9.05
CA GLY A 2 -3.47 49.94 -9.60
C GLY A 2 -2.18 49.27 -9.13
N ALA A 3 -1.82 48.14 -9.73
CA ALA A 3 -0.67 47.33 -9.32
C ALA A 3 0.68 48.08 -9.41
N GLU A 4 0.85 48.97 -10.39
CA GLU A 4 2.03 49.84 -10.52
C GLU A 4 2.23 50.72 -9.29
N ALA A 5 1.17 51.37 -8.80
CA ALA A 5 1.24 52.21 -7.60
C ALA A 5 1.58 51.38 -6.35
N VAL A 6 1.04 50.17 -6.23
CA VAL A 6 1.39 49.27 -5.11
C VAL A 6 2.86 48.86 -5.19
N ARG A 7 3.39 48.63 -6.40
CA ARG A 7 4.80 48.30 -6.61
C ARG A 7 5.72 49.45 -6.22
N GLU A 8 5.44 50.67 -6.68
CA GLU A 8 6.21 51.86 -6.31
C GLU A 8 6.22 52.10 -4.80
N ILE A 9 5.05 51.94 -4.15
CA ILE A 9 4.95 52.05 -2.68
C ILE A 9 5.86 51.02 -2.01
N ILE A 10 5.82 49.76 -2.45
CA ILE A 10 6.62 48.67 -1.85
C ILE A 10 8.12 48.85 -2.12
N GLU A 11 8.49 49.29 -3.32
CA GLU A 11 9.88 49.56 -3.72
C GLU A 11 10.49 50.72 -2.93
N SER A 12 9.68 51.72 -2.55
CA SER A 12 10.15 52.83 -1.72
C SER A 12 10.37 52.49 -0.24
N VAL A 13 9.99 51.30 0.22
CA VAL A 13 10.12 50.90 1.62
C VAL A 13 11.56 50.49 1.95
N ASN A 14 12.23 51.28 2.78
CA ASN A 14 13.51 50.89 3.39
C ASN A 14 13.28 49.88 4.53
N LEU A 15 13.62 48.61 4.29
CA LEU A 15 13.44 47.52 5.27
C LEU A 15 14.30 47.67 6.53
N ASP A 16 15.49 48.28 6.42
CA ASP A 16 16.39 48.46 7.56
C ASP A 16 15.84 49.52 8.51
N GLN A 17 15.40 50.65 7.95
CA GLN A 17 14.75 51.71 8.72
C GLN A 17 13.45 51.20 9.37
N LEU A 18 12.61 50.49 8.60
CA LEU A 18 11.36 49.94 9.11
C LEU A 18 11.58 48.90 10.22
N ALA A 19 12.67 48.13 10.16
CA ALA A 19 13.02 47.18 11.22
C ALA A 19 13.38 47.90 12.53
N GLU A 20 14.18 48.98 12.46
CA GLU A 20 14.52 49.78 13.64
C GLU A 20 13.31 50.51 14.23
N GLU A 21 12.45 51.09 13.39
CA GLU A 21 11.18 51.70 13.83
C GLU A 21 10.28 50.68 14.54
N LEU A 22 10.15 49.46 14.01
CA LEU A 22 9.34 48.42 14.63
C LEU A 22 9.97 47.91 15.94
N ARG A 23 11.31 47.86 16.04
CA ARG A 23 12.01 47.50 17.28
C ARG A 23 11.85 48.56 18.37
N THR A 24 11.87 49.85 18.01
CA THR A 24 11.62 50.93 18.96
C THR A 24 10.14 50.97 19.36
N GLU A 25 9.21 50.75 18.42
CA GLU A 25 7.78 50.65 18.74
C GLU A 25 7.50 49.50 19.71
N ILE A 26 8.12 48.33 19.54
CA ILE A 26 7.98 47.21 20.47
C ILE A 26 8.55 47.52 21.86
N ARG A 27 9.64 48.30 21.95
CA ARG A 27 10.28 48.72 23.21
C ARG A 27 9.51 49.82 23.94
N ASN A 28 8.97 50.79 23.21
CA ASN A 28 8.30 51.98 23.76
C ASN A 28 6.80 51.78 24.05
N SER A 29 6.20 50.70 23.57
CA SER A 29 4.78 50.42 23.77
C SER A 29 4.47 49.97 25.21
N SER A 30 4.34 50.93 26.13
CA SER A 30 3.84 50.72 27.51
C SER A 30 2.31 50.53 27.57
N SER A 31 1.59 50.64 26.45
CA SER A 31 0.12 50.58 26.40
C SER A 31 -0.39 49.89 25.11
N ALA A 32 -1.37 49.00 25.30
CA ALA A 32 -2.08 48.17 24.31
C ALA A 32 -1.31 46.99 23.67
N GLY A 33 -1.43 45.81 24.29
CA GLY A 33 -0.85 44.54 23.79
C GLY A 33 -1.19 44.17 22.34
N GLN A 34 -2.30 44.69 21.79
CA GLN A 34 -2.66 44.53 20.38
C GLN A 34 -1.70 45.25 19.42
N ARG A 35 -1.22 46.45 19.78
CA ARG A 35 -0.28 47.23 18.97
C ARG A 35 1.09 46.55 18.93
N ARG A 36 1.58 46.12 20.10
CA ARG A 36 2.79 45.29 20.21
C ARG A 36 2.67 44.01 19.40
N LYS A 37 1.55 43.28 19.48
CA LYS A 37 1.33 42.04 18.69
C LYS A 37 1.37 42.27 17.18
N LYS A 38 0.79 43.38 16.69
CA LYS A 38 0.85 43.77 15.27
C LYS A 38 2.29 44.12 14.85
N ALA A 39 2.98 44.95 15.65
CA ALA A 39 4.37 45.33 15.39
C ALA A 39 5.30 44.10 15.36
N THR A 40 5.16 43.17 16.32
CA THR A 40 5.94 41.91 16.34
C THR A 40 5.68 41.05 15.11
N LYS A 41 4.42 40.91 14.65
CA LYS A 41 4.12 40.16 13.43
C LYS A 41 4.74 40.82 12.19
N ARG A 42 4.68 42.16 12.10
CA ARG A 42 5.27 42.91 10.98
C ARG A 42 6.79 42.82 10.98
N LEU A 43 7.42 42.97 12.15
CA LEU A 43 8.87 42.83 12.32
C LEU A 43 9.35 41.44 11.89
N ARG A 44 8.60 40.37 12.22
CA ARG A 44 8.92 39.01 11.75
C ARG A 44 8.98 38.89 10.22
N VAL A 45 8.05 39.54 9.51
CA VAL A 45 8.03 39.55 8.04
C VAL A 45 9.19 40.37 7.49
N VAL A 46 9.43 41.56 8.03
CA VAL A 46 10.53 42.44 7.61
C VAL A 46 11.89 41.76 7.81
N GLU A 47 12.11 41.15 8.98
CA GLU A 47 13.32 40.36 9.26
C GLU A 47 13.47 39.16 8.31
N ALA A 48 12.38 38.49 7.94
CA ALA A 48 12.44 37.40 6.97
C ALA A 48 12.87 37.87 5.58
N PHE A 49 12.39 39.04 5.12
CA PHE A 49 12.86 39.65 3.87
C PHE A 49 14.34 40.06 3.95
N ARG A 50 14.74 40.74 5.04
CA ARG A 50 16.15 41.13 5.26
C ARG A 50 17.10 39.93 5.25
N LYS A 51 16.73 38.84 5.94
CA LYS A 51 17.54 37.62 6.02
C LYS A 51 17.60 36.85 4.71
N SER A 52 16.52 36.84 3.93
CA SER A 52 16.47 36.10 2.66
C SER A 52 17.11 36.85 1.49
N GLY A 53 17.32 38.17 1.61
CA GLY A 53 17.81 39.02 0.51
C GLY A 53 16.80 39.22 -0.62
N ASN A 54 15.58 38.68 -0.48
CA ASN A 54 14.52 38.84 -1.45
C ASN A 54 13.99 40.28 -1.41
N ARG A 55 13.77 40.86 -2.58
CA ARG A 55 13.20 42.20 -2.66
C ARG A 55 11.66 42.15 -2.58
N PRO A 56 11.00 42.98 -1.76
CA PRO A 56 9.56 42.95 -1.58
C PRO A 56 8.75 43.18 -2.87
N GLU A 57 9.25 44.00 -3.80
CA GLU A 57 8.60 44.32 -5.07
C GLU A 57 8.44 43.11 -6.00
N TRP A 58 9.22 42.03 -5.80
CA TRP A 58 9.12 40.78 -6.57
C TRP A 58 7.79 40.04 -6.37
N MET A 59 7.01 40.40 -5.35
CA MET A 59 5.64 39.88 -5.18
C MET A 59 4.69 40.34 -6.30
N ILE A 60 5.01 41.43 -7.01
CA ILE A 60 4.22 41.95 -8.12
C ILE A 60 4.86 41.51 -9.43
N LEU A 61 4.21 40.54 -10.09
CA LEU A 61 4.72 39.93 -11.30
C LEU A 61 4.74 40.92 -12.47
N THR A 62 5.92 41.21 -13.00
CA THR A 62 6.10 41.98 -14.24
C THR A 62 6.24 41.06 -15.46
N VAL A 63 6.77 39.86 -15.26
CA VAL A 63 6.95 38.82 -16.27
C VAL A 63 6.36 37.53 -15.74
N LEU A 64 5.54 36.87 -16.56
CA LEU A 64 4.87 35.62 -16.21
C LEU A 64 5.49 34.46 -16.99
N PRO A 65 6.11 33.46 -16.33
CA PRO A 65 6.66 32.30 -17.02
C PRO A 65 5.55 31.40 -17.57
N VAL A 66 5.84 30.74 -18.71
CA VAL A 66 4.93 29.80 -19.36
C VAL A 66 5.46 28.38 -19.20
N LEU A 67 4.60 27.46 -18.78
CA LEU A 67 4.96 26.06 -18.61
C LEU A 67 5.34 25.41 -19.96
N PRO A 68 6.34 24.51 -20.00
CA PRO A 68 6.70 23.77 -21.21
C PRO A 68 5.50 23.06 -21.86
N PRO A 69 5.41 22.99 -23.20
CA PRO A 69 4.28 22.37 -23.91
C PRO A 69 3.96 20.94 -23.48
N ASP A 70 4.97 20.13 -23.19
CA ASP A 70 4.79 18.72 -22.80
C ASP A 70 4.03 18.55 -21.47
N LEU A 71 4.08 19.56 -20.59
CA LEU A 71 3.33 19.56 -19.33
C LEU A 71 1.89 20.10 -19.50
N ARG A 72 1.55 20.59 -20.69
CA ARG A 72 0.23 21.08 -21.08
C ARG A 72 -0.15 20.56 -22.48
N PRO A 73 -0.19 19.22 -22.67
CA PRO A 73 -0.27 18.64 -23.99
C PRO A 73 -1.61 18.94 -24.69
N MET A 74 -1.55 18.91 -26.02
CA MET A 74 -2.70 18.86 -26.91
C MET A 74 -2.59 17.56 -27.68
N VAL A 75 -3.39 16.57 -27.32
CA VAL A 75 -3.32 15.23 -27.89
C VAL A 75 -4.47 15.06 -28.88
N GLN A 76 -4.15 14.61 -30.08
CA GLN A 76 -5.17 14.24 -31.06
C GLN A 76 -5.80 12.91 -30.65
N LEU A 77 -7.12 12.89 -30.55
CA LEU A 77 -7.93 11.69 -30.33
C LEU A 77 -8.42 11.14 -31.68
N ASP A 78 -8.84 9.88 -31.67
CA ASP A 78 -9.49 9.25 -32.81
C ASP A 78 -10.71 10.07 -33.28
N GLY A 79 -10.85 10.25 -34.59
CA GLY A 79 -11.90 11.08 -35.18
C GLY A 79 -11.58 12.58 -35.28
N GLY A 80 -10.30 12.97 -35.19
CA GLY A 80 -9.85 14.34 -35.49
C GLY A 80 -10.15 15.37 -34.39
N ARG A 81 -10.59 14.91 -33.21
CA ARG A 81 -10.80 15.77 -32.03
C ARG A 81 -9.48 15.99 -31.30
N PHE A 82 -9.34 17.13 -30.62
CA PHE A 82 -8.18 17.42 -29.78
C PHE A 82 -8.56 17.47 -28.32
N ALA A 83 -7.84 16.72 -27.48
CA ALA A 83 -7.89 16.85 -26.04
C ALA A 83 -6.84 17.89 -25.59
N THR A 84 -7.30 18.99 -25.02
CA THR A 84 -6.44 20.10 -24.57
C THR A 84 -6.42 20.20 -23.04
N SER A 85 -5.25 20.45 -22.47
CA SER A 85 -5.15 20.84 -21.06
C SER A 85 -5.88 22.16 -20.77
N ASP A 86 -6.63 22.23 -19.66
CA ASP A 86 -7.30 23.44 -19.16
C ASP A 86 -6.34 24.65 -19.03
N LEU A 87 -5.06 24.40 -18.73
CA LEU A 87 -4.04 25.45 -18.63
C LEU A 87 -3.86 26.21 -19.94
N ASN A 88 -3.98 25.54 -21.09
CA ASN A 88 -3.83 26.20 -22.40
C ASN A 88 -4.91 27.27 -22.61
N ASP A 89 -6.13 27.04 -22.13
CA ASP A 89 -7.21 28.02 -22.18
C ASP A 89 -6.95 29.21 -21.27
N LEU A 90 -6.42 28.98 -20.07
CA LEU A 90 -6.05 30.04 -19.14
C LEU A 90 -4.89 30.89 -19.69
N TYR A 91 -3.84 30.26 -20.22
CA TYR A 91 -2.74 30.97 -20.89
C TYR A 91 -3.21 31.78 -22.10
N ARG A 92 -4.06 31.19 -22.96
CA ARG A 92 -4.63 31.88 -24.12
C ARG A 92 -5.39 33.14 -23.71
N ARG A 93 -6.16 33.09 -22.61
CA ARG A 93 -6.86 34.28 -22.08
C ARG A 93 -5.87 35.36 -21.65
N VAL A 94 -4.84 35.02 -20.88
CA VAL A 94 -3.81 35.99 -20.43
C VAL A 94 -3.11 36.64 -21.63
N ILE A 95 -2.67 35.84 -22.60
CA ILE A 95 -1.98 36.34 -23.81
C ILE A 95 -2.89 37.29 -24.60
N ASN A 96 -4.14 36.91 -24.83
CA ASN A 96 -5.10 37.73 -25.58
C ASN A 96 -5.39 39.06 -24.87
N ARG A 97 -5.54 39.04 -23.55
CA ARG A 97 -5.75 40.26 -22.74
C ARG A 97 -4.51 41.16 -22.75
N ASN A 98 -3.32 40.59 -22.63
CA ASN A 98 -2.07 41.34 -22.68
C ASN A 98 -1.85 42.00 -24.06
N ASN A 99 -2.07 41.26 -25.14
CA ASN A 99 -1.96 41.80 -26.51
C ASN A 99 -3.00 42.89 -26.78
N ARG A 100 -4.22 42.73 -26.25
CA ARG A 100 -5.28 43.74 -26.36
C ARG A 100 -4.94 45.01 -25.59
N LEU A 101 -4.44 44.89 -24.36
CA LEU A 101 -3.98 46.03 -23.57
C LEU A 101 -2.86 46.78 -24.28
N LYS A 102 -1.87 46.07 -24.84
CA LYS A 102 -0.78 46.67 -25.61
C LYS A 102 -1.31 47.50 -26.80
N ARG A 103 -2.22 46.94 -27.60
CA ARG A 103 -2.84 47.67 -28.73
C ARG A 103 -3.63 48.90 -28.30
N LEU A 104 -4.37 48.81 -27.19
CA LEU A 104 -5.14 49.96 -26.67
C LEU A 104 -4.24 51.11 -26.21
N LEU A 105 -3.06 50.80 -25.66
CA LEU A 105 -2.06 51.80 -25.28
C LEU A 105 -1.45 52.45 -26.53
N GLU A 106 -1.12 51.68 -27.56
CA GLU A 106 -0.56 52.18 -28.83
C GLU A 106 -1.54 53.11 -29.56
N LEU A 107 -2.84 52.83 -29.49
CA LEU A 107 -3.89 53.64 -30.12
C LEU A 107 -4.30 54.87 -29.30
N GLY A 108 -3.73 55.09 -28.12
CA GLY A 108 -4.11 56.21 -27.25
C GLY A 108 -5.57 56.14 -26.77
N ALA A 109 -6.08 54.93 -26.50
CA ALA A 109 -7.47 54.73 -26.07
C ALA A 109 -7.76 55.48 -24.75
N PRO A 110 -9.01 55.91 -24.50
CA PRO A 110 -9.41 56.56 -23.26
C PRO A 110 -9.02 55.78 -21.99
N GLU A 111 -8.66 56.49 -20.92
CA GLU A 111 -8.20 55.88 -19.66
C GLU A 111 -9.18 54.86 -19.07
N ILE A 112 -10.49 55.09 -19.22
CA ILE A 112 -11.53 54.19 -18.69
C ILE A 112 -11.40 52.79 -19.31
N ILE A 113 -11.13 52.73 -20.62
CA ILE A 113 -10.99 51.48 -21.36
C ILE A 113 -9.69 50.77 -20.95
N ILE A 114 -8.59 51.54 -20.82
CA ILE A 114 -7.30 51.01 -20.35
C ILE A 114 -7.43 50.43 -18.93
N ARG A 115 -8.09 51.15 -18.02
CA ARG A 115 -8.32 50.68 -16.63
C ARG A 115 -9.12 49.39 -16.59
N ASN A 116 -10.17 49.27 -17.41
CA ASN A 116 -10.94 48.04 -17.50
C ASN A 116 -10.11 46.88 -18.05
N GLU A 117 -9.27 47.10 -19.08
CA GLU A 117 -8.42 46.03 -19.63
C GLU A 117 -7.31 45.62 -18.65
N LYS A 118 -6.72 46.56 -17.88
CA LYS A 118 -5.80 46.25 -16.78
C LYS A 118 -6.47 45.35 -15.73
N ARG A 119 -7.73 45.63 -15.35
CA ARG A 119 -8.51 44.77 -14.44
C ARG A 119 -8.75 43.38 -15.03
N MET A 120 -9.17 43.29 -16.29
CA MET A 120 -9.41 42.02 -16.97
C MET A 120 -8.14 41.17 -17.10
N LEU A 121 -6.98 41.80 -17.31
CA LEU A 121 -5.69 41.12 -17.32
C LEU A 121 -5.35 40.57 -15.93
N GLN A 122 -5.55 41.35 -14.87
CA GLN A 122 -5.36 40.89 -13.49
C GLN A 122 -6.24 39.66 -13.19
N GLU A 123 -7.53 39.71 -13.50
CA GLU A 123 -8.46 38.59 -13.30
C GLU A 123 -8.04 37.33 -14.09
N ALA A 124 -7.49 37.50 -15.30
CA ALA A 124 -7.00 36.38 -16.11
C ALA A 124 -5.75 35.73 -15.49
N VAL A 125 -4.81 36.53 -14.96
CA VAL A 125 -3.62 36.03 -14.25
C VAL A 125 -4.01 35.35 -12.94
N ASP A 126 -4.93 35.94 -12.18
CA ASP A 126 -5.45 35.35 -10.94
C ASP A 126 -6.10 33.99 -11.23
N SER A 127 -6.88 33.88 -12.30
CA SER A 127 -7.53 32.63 -12.72
C SER A 127 -6.52 31.56 -13.16
N LEU A 128 -5.40 31.95 -13.77
CA LEU A 128 -4.32 31.03 -14.14
C LEU A 128 -3.63 30.44 -12.91
N ILE A 129 -3.35 31.29 -11.91
CA ILE A 129 -2.64 30.88 -10.69
C ILE A 129 -3.55 30.10 -9.75
N ASP A 130 -4.72 30.65 -9.40
CA ASP A 130 -5.69 30.06 -8.48
C ASP A 130 -7.14 30.43 -8.86
N ASN A 131 -7.76 29.59 -9.69
CA ASN A 131 -9.09 29.82 -10.21
C ASN A 131 -10.16 29.73 -9.11
N GLY A 132 -10.89 30.82 -8.89
CA GLY A 132 -11.99 30.91 -7.92
C GLY A 132 -11.59 31.40 -6.52
N ARG A 133 -10.34 31.87 -6.33
CA ARG A 133 -9.94 32.53 -5.08
C ARG A 133 -10.55 33.93 -4.95
N HIS A 134 -10.61 34.68 -6.05
CA HIS A 134 -11.19 36.02 -6.10
C HIS A 134 -12.28 36.04 -7.17
N GLY A 135 -13.53 35.80 -6.76
CA GLY A 135 -14.70 35.81 -7.64
C GLY A 135 -15.12 34.44 -8.18
N ARG A 136 -16.06 34.45 -9.14
CA ARG A 136 -16.63 33.23 -9.73
C ARG A 136 -15.59 32.52 -10.58
N ALA A 137 -15.43 31.22 -10.35
CA ALA A 137 -14.49 30.43 -11.10
C ALA A 137 -14.80 30.44 -12.60
N VAL A 138 -13.75 30.59 -13.39
CA VAL A 138 -13.84 30.54 -14.85
C VAL A 138 -14.15 29.11 -15.29
N ALA A 139 -15.22 28.97 -16.07
CA ALA A 139 -15.62 27.72 -16.69
C ALA A 139 -15.15 27.60 -18.14
N GLY A 140 -14.91 26.36 -18.58
CA GLY A 140 -14.64 25.99 -19.97
C GLY A 140 -15.92 25.77 -20.79
N SER A 141 -15.76 25.34 -22.04
CA SER A 141 -16.87 25.11 -22.98
C SER A 141 -17.89 24.07 -22.49
N SER A 142 -17.46 23.12 -21.64
CA SER A 142 -18.32 22.09 -21.04
C SER A 142 -18.92 22.51 -19.69
N ASN A 143 -18.89 23.81 -19.36
CA ASN A 143 -19.30 24.37 -18.06
C ASN A 143 -18.57 23.77 -16.85
N HIS A 144 -17.47 23.03 -17.07
CA HIS A 144 -16.59 22.55 -16.01
C HIS A 144 -15.66 23.68 -15.56
N LYS A 145 -15.32 23.70 -14.27
CA LYS A 145 -14.32 24.63 -13.74
C LYS A 145 -12.94 24.27 -14.29
N LEU A 146 -12.27 25.23 -14.93
CA LEU A 146 -10.91 25.04 -15.44
C LEU A 146 -9.94 24.84 -14.27
N LYS A 147 -9.08 23.82 -14.37
CA LYS A 147 -8.03 23.56 -13.37
C LYS A 147 -6.89 24.58 -13.50
N SER A 148 -6.61 25.30 -12.41
CA SER A 148 -5.49 26.25 -12.30
C SER A 148 -4.16 25.57 -11.94
N LEU A 149 -3.05 26.31 -11.97
CA LEU A 149 -1.74 25.81 -11.54
C LEU A 149 -1.77 25.32 -10.07
N SER A 150 -2.45 26.06 -9.19
CA SER A 150 -2.60 25.68 -7.78
C SER A 150 -3.43 24.41 -7.61
N ASP A 151 -4.50 24.24 -8.40
CA ASP A 151 -5.36 23.04 -8.36
C ASP A 151 -4.64 21.78 -8.82
N MET A 152 -3.67 21.91 -9.73
CA MET A 152 -2.86 20.77 -10.17
C MET A 152 -1.94 20.27 -9.06
N LEU A 153 -1.53 21.13 -8.12
CA LEU A 153 -0.65 20.76 -7.02
C LEU A 153 -1.44 20.24 -5.81
N ARG A 154 -2.55 20.90 -5.45
CA ARG A 154 -3.31 20.62 -4.21
C ARG A 154 -4.40 19.56 -4.38
N GLY A 155 -4.85 19.02 -3.26
CA GLY A 155 -6.00 18.11 -3.21
C GLY A 155 -5.67 16.62 -3.43
N LYS A 156 -6.70 15.76 -3.37
CA LYS A 156 -6.56 14.30 -3.51
C LYS A 156 -6.09 13.89 -4.92
N GLN A 157 -6.57 14.60 -5.94
CA GLN A 157 -6.14 14.43 -7.34
C GLN A 157 -4.95 15.30 -7.73
N GLY A 158 -4.36 16.03 -6.78
CA GLY A 158 -3.19 16.86 -7.01
C GLY A 158 -1.91 16.04 -7.12
N ARG A 159 -0.88 16.65 -7.71
CA ARG A 159 0.42 16.00 -7.97
C ARG A 159 1.04 15.36 -6.72
N PHE A 160 0.99 16.03 -5.57
CA PHE A 160 1.60 15.52 -4.34
C PHE A 160 0.99 14.19 -3.89
N ARG A 161 -0.34 14.11 -3.77
CA ARG A 161 -1.00 12.91 -3.24
C ARG A 161 -1.15 11.81 -4.27
N GLN A 162 -1.51 12.15 -5.50
CA GLN A 162 -1.85 11.15 -6.50
C GLN A 162 -0.62 10.61 -7.24
N ASN A 163 0.39 11.45 -7.53
CA ASN A 163 1.50 11.08 -8.42
C ASN A 163 2.84 10.92 -7.72
N LEU A 164 3.10 11.70 -6.67
CA LEU A 164 4.36 11.60 -5.92
C LEU A 164 4.29 10.47 -4.89
N LEU A 165 3.22 10.41 -4.10
CA LEU A 165 3.00 9.34 -3.12
C LEU A 165 2.36 8.09 -3.75
N GLY A 166 1.42 8.28 -4.68
CA GLY A 166 0.85 7.19 -5.47
C GLY A 166 1.61 7.02 -6.78
N LYS A 167 2.18 5.83 -7.02
CA LYS A 167 2.75 5.49 -8.32
C LYS A 167 2.25 4.14 -8.77
N ARG A 168 1.89 4.06 -10.05
CA ARG A 168 1.74 2.76 -10.71
C ARG A 168 3.15 2.22 -10.91
N VAL A 169 3.33 0.95 -10.58
CA VAL A 169 4.63 0.28 -10.63
C VAL A 169 4.55 -0.90 -11.58
N ASP A 170 5.60 -1.07 -12.38
CA ASP A 170 5.78 -2.26 -13.20
C ASP A 170 6.13 -3.47 -12.32
N TYR A 171 6.24 -4.66 -12.92
CA TYR A 171 6.50 -5.91 -12.19
C TYR A 171 5.49 -6.18 -11.08
N SER A 172 4.22 -5.86 -11.37
CA SER A 172 3.10 -6.10 -10.49
C SER A 172 1.97 -6.83 -11.19
N GLY A 173 1.25 -7.66 -10.43
CA GLY A 173 0.11 -8.44 -10.88
C GLY A 173 -1.02 -8.37 -9.87
N ARG A 174 -2.23 -8.76 -10.27
CA ARG A 174 -3.37 -8.93 -9.36
C ARG A 174 -4.18 -10.14 -9.77
N SER A 175 -4.59 -10.95 -8.81
CA SER A 175 -5.57 -12.01 -9.02
C SER A 175 -6.39 -12.27 -7.76
N VAL A 176 -7.45 -13.05 -7.92
CA VAL A 176 -8.27 -13.58 -6.85
C VAL A 176 -7.44 -14.54 -6.00
N ILE A 177 -7.67 -14.54 -4.69
CA ILE A 177 -7.02 -15.47 -3.77
C ILE A 177 -7.88 -16.69 -3.49
N ILE A 178 -7.23 -17.83 -3.32
CA ILE A 178 -7.82 -19.10 -2.91
C ILE A 178 -7.01 -19.71 -1.77
N VAL A 179 -7.61 -20.66 -1.07
CA VAL A 179 -6.96 -21.35 0.05
C VAL A 179 -5.87 -22.31 -0.46
N GLY A 180 -4.68 -22.25 0.13
CA GLY A 180 -3.58 -23.19 -0.11
C GLY A 180 -3.19 -23.93 1.17
N PRO A 181 -3.96 -24.94 1.60
CA PRO A 181 -3.77 -25.58 2.91
C PRO A 181 -2.49 -26.42 3.00
N THR A 182 -1.92 -26.85 1.87
CA THR A 182 -0.68 -27.63 1.80
C THR A 182 0.59 -26.77 1.77
N LEU A 183 0.45 -25.45 1.63
CA LEU A 183 1.57 -24.53 1.60
C LEU A 183 2.21 -24.39 2.99
N LYS A 184 3.49 -24.07 3.04
CA LYS A 184 4.14 -23.64 4.28
C LYS A 184 3.82 -22.17 4.56
N LEU A 185 3.97 -21.73 5.82
CA LEU A 185 3.63 -20.36 6.22
C LEU A 185 4.35 -19.27 5.39
N HIS A 186 5.60 -19.51 4.99
CA HIS A 186 6.41 -18.60 4.16
C HIS A 186 6.16 -18.71 2.66
N GLN A 187 5.30 -19.62 2.21
CA GLN A 187 5.06 -19.87 0.79
C GLN A 187 3.73 -19.29 0.32
N CYS A 188 3.68 -18.92 -0.96
CA CYS A 188 2.43 -18.59 -1.65
C CYS A 188 2.38 -19.30 -3.00
N GLY A 189 1.21 -19.76 -3.42
CA GLY A 189 1.05 -20.32 -4.77
C GLY A 189 0.86 -19.20 -5.79
N LEU A 190 1.75 -19.12 -6.77
CA LEU A 190 1.72 -18.13 -7.84
C LEU A 190 1.37 -18.80 -9.18
N PRO A 191 0.32 -18.34 -9.90
CA PRO A 191 -0.03 -18.88 -11.21
C PRO A 191 1.12 -18.81 -12.20
N LYS A 192 1.43 -19.92 -12.87
CA LYS A 192 2.49 -20.03 -13.89
C LYS A 192 2.46 -18.91 -14.94
N ARG A 193 1.28 -18.55 -15.46
CA ARG A 193 1.13 -17.48 -16.46
C ARG A 193 1.45 -16.10 -15.88
N MET A 194 1.06 -15.84 -14.63
CA MET A 194 1.38 -14.58 -13.96
C MET A 194 2.87 -14.49 -13.67
N ALA A 195 3.46 -15.56 -13.13
CA ALA A 195 4.89 -15.65 -12.87
C ALA A 195 5.70 -15.41 -14.16
N LEU A 196 5.31 -16.01 -15.29
CA LEU A 196 6.02 -15.82 -16.55
C LEU A 196 6.07 -14.36 -17.01
N GLU A 197 4.98 -13.60 -16.86
CA GLU A 197 4.97 -12.17 -17.21
C GLU A 197 5.73 -11.31 -16.20
N LEU A 198 5.63 -11.60 -14.90
CA LEU A 198 6.37 -10.89 -13.86
C LEU A 198 7.89 -11.10 -13.97
N PHE A 199 8.33 -12.33 -14.25
CA PHE A 199 9.74 -12.70 -14.29
C PHE A 199 10.33 -12.72 -15.71
N LYS A 200 9.58 -12.22 -16.70
CA LYS A 200 9.93 -12.30 -18.13
C LYS A 200 11.38 -11.90 -18.46
N PRO A 201 11.92 -10.77 -17.96
CA PRO A 201 13.30 -10.39 -18.29
C PRO A 201 14.34 -11.34 -17.69
N PHE A 202 14.08 -11.87 -16.49
CA PHE A 202 14.96 -12.82 -15.80
C PHE A 202 14.99 -14.17 -16.53
N VAL A 203 13.81 -14.66 -16.93
CA VAL A 203 13.68 -15.87 -17.75
C VAL A 203 14.41 -15.71 -19.08
N MET A 204 14.22 -14.57 -19.77
CA MET A 204 14.91 -14.31 -21.04
C MET A 204 16.43 -14.30 -20.91
N ARG A 205 16.96 -13.75 -19.81
CA ARG A 205 18.40 -13.76 -19.53
C ARG A 205 18.90 -15.18 -19.28
N LYS A 206 18.20 -15.95 -18.44
CA LYS A 206 18.59 -17.31 -18.07
C LYS A 206 18.53 -18.28 -19.24
N ILE A 207 17.57 -18.12 -20.16
CA ILE A 207 17.49 -18.87 -21.42
C ILE A 207 18.73 -18.67 -22.30
N VAL A 208 19.25 -17.43 -22.37
CA VAL A 208 20.49 -17.13 -23.11
C VAL A 208 21.70 -17.72 -22.39
N GLU A 209 21.77 -17.60 -21.06
CA GLU A 209 22.86 -18.17 -20.25
C GLU A 209 22.95 -19.71 -20.37
N LYS A 210 21.80 -20.40 -20.44
CA LYS A 210 21.74 -21.86 -20.66
C LYS A 210 21.98 -22.29 -22.13
N GLY A 211 22.14 -21.35 -23.05
CA GLY A 211 22.40 -21.65 -24.47
C GLY A 211 21.17 -22.07 -25.29
N PHE A 212 19.95 -21.99 -24.73
CA PHE A 212 18.72 -22.25 -25.49
C PHE A 212 18.42 -21.18 -26.55
N ALA A 213 19.01 -19.98 -26.39
CA ALA A 213 18.87 -18.87 -27.31
C ALA A 213 20.20 -18.14 -27.51
N HIS A 214 20.52 -17.75 -28.74
CA HIS A 214 21.74 -17.00 -29.04
C HIS A 214 21.64 -15.50 -28.69
N ASN A 215 20.42 -14.94 -28.64
CA ASN A 215 20.22 -13.51 -28.34
C ASN A 215 18.88 -13.23 -27.65
N ILE A 216 18.76 -12.06 -27.03
CA ILE A 216 17.57 -11.62 -26.29
C ILE A 216 16.30 -11.62 -27.18
N LYS A 217 16.41 -11.27 -28.47
CA LYS A 217 15.27 -11.28 -29.40
C LYS A 217 14.76 -12.71 -29.66
N SER A 218 15.65 -13.68 -29.80
CA SER A 218 15.31 -15.10 -29.95
C SER A 218 14.73 -15.67 -28.66
N ALA A 219 15.29 -15.32 -27.50
CA ALA A 219 14.74 -15.67 -26.19
C ALA A 219 13.32 -15.12 -26.01
N LYS A 220 13.05 -13.88 -26.42
CA LYS A 220 11.70 -13.29 -26.41
C LYS A 220 10.70 -14.13 -27.20
N ARG A 221 11.06 -14.59 -28.41
CA ARG A 221 10.17 -15.44 -29.22
C ARG A 221 9.93 -16.82 -28.59
N ILE A 222 10.94 -17.39 -27.93
CA ILE A 222 10.81 -18.66 -27.21
C ILE A 222 9.83 -18.52 -26.04
N VAL A 223 9.95 -17.44 -25.27
CA VAL A 223 9.06 -17.12 -24.16
C VAL A 223 7.64 -16.83 -24.64
N GLU A 224 7.46 -16.05 -25.71
CA GLU A 224 6.13 -15.75 -26.28
C GLU A 224 5.42 -16.98 -26.85
N ARG A 225 6.19 -17.97 -27.33
CA ARG A 225 5.64 -19.26 -27.80
C ARG A 225 5.42 -20.26 -26.67
N VAL A 226 5.82 -19.94 -25.44
CA VAL A 226 5.62 -20.76 -24.24
C VAL A 226 6.12 -22.19 -24.46
N LYS A 227 7.35 -22.35 -24.96
CA LYS A 227 7.93 -23.68 -25.15
C LYS A 227 8.16 -24.38 -23.80
N PRO A 228 8.18 -25.73 -23.74
CA PRO A 228 8.33 -26.46 -22.48
C PRO A 228 9.56 -26.07 -21.65
N GLU A 229 10.70 -25.78 -22.31
CA GLU A 229 11.96 -25.44 -21.64
C GLU A 229 11.88 -24.12 -20.84
N VAL A 230 10.87 -23.28 -21.14
CA VAL A 230 10.62 -22.02 -20.42
C VAL A 230 10.14 -22.28 -19.00
N TRP A 231 9.39 -23.37 -18.76
CA TRP A 231 8.85 -23.69 -17.45
C TRP A 231 9.93 -24.11 -16.47
N ASP A 232 10.87 -24.95 -16.92
CA ASP A 232 12.02 -25.39 -16.11
C ASP A 232 12.90 -24.21 -15.72
N VAL A 233 13.11 -23.27 -16.65
CA VAL A 233 13.87 -22.04 -16.39
C VAL A 233 13.11 -21.10 -15.45
N LEU A 234 11.78 -21.01 -15.59
CA LEU A 234 10.95 -20.19 -14.71
C LEU A 234 11.02 -20.70 -13.28
N GLU A 235 10.93 -22.01 -13.07
CA GLU A 235 10.98 -22.61 -11.73
C GLU A 235 12.31 -22.31 -11.02
N GLU A 236 13.44 -22.44 -11.72
CA GLU A 236 14.76 -22.07 -11.18
C GLU A 236 14.85 -20.58 -10.81
N VAL A 237 14.34 -19.70 -11.67
CA VAL A 237 14.37 -18.25 -11.40
C VAL A 237 13.51 -17.88 -10.19
N VAL A 238 12.36 -18.53 -10.04
CA VAL A 238 11.35 -18.20 -9.03
C VAL A 238 11.77 -18.63 -7.62
N GLN A 239 12.49 -19.74 -7.47
CA GLN A 239 12.98 -20.22 -6.16
C GLN A 239 13.85 -19.18 -5.43
N ASP A 240 14.69 -18.45 -6.16
CA ASP A 240 15.60 -17.46 -5.57
C ASP A 240 14.96 -16.09 -5.31
N HIS A 241 13.70 -15.87 -5.70
CA HIS A 241 13.07 -14.55 -5.66
C HIS A 241 11.80 -14.50 -4.78
N PRO A 242 11.84 -13.82 -3.61
CA PRO A 242 10.63 -13.59 -2.84
C PRO A 242 9.67 -12.65 -3.59
N VAL A 243 8.38 -12.76 -3.33
CA VAL A 243 7.34 -11.85 -3.85
C VAL A 243 6.59 -11.19 -2.70
N LEU A 244 6.13 -9.96 -2.91
CA LEU A 244 5.32 -9.25 -1.93
C LEU A 244 3.84 -9.39 -2.28
N LEU A 245 3.05 -9.89 -1.34
CA LEU A 245 1.59 -9.87 -1.43
C LEU A 245 1.04 -8.69 -0.66
N ASN A 246 0.06 -8.01 -1.25
CA ASN A 246 -0.62 -6.87 -0.65
C ASN A 246 -2.14 -6.94 -0.90
N ARG A 247 -2.92 -6.75 0.16
CA ARG A 247 -4.38 -6.58 0.07
C ARG A 247 -4.78 -5.14 0.32
N ALA A 248 -5.60 -4.59 -0.57
CA ALA A 248 -6.20 -3.27 -0.38
C ALA A 248 -7.55 -3.41 0.34
N PRO A 249 -7.87 -2.56 1.33
CA PRO A 249 -7.05 -1.46 1.87
C PRO A 249 -5.98 -1.93 2.86
N THR A 250 -4.77 -1.37 2.76
CA THR A 250 -3.66 -1.66 3.69
C THR A 250 -3.80 -0.79 4.94
N LEU A 251 -4.27 -1.37 6.05
CA LEU A 251 -4.50 -0.65 7.32
C LEU A 251 -3.26 -0.59 8.23
N HIS A 252 -2.40 -1.61 8.16
CA HIS A 252 -1.20 -1.72 8.97
C HIS A 252 -0.11 -2.49 8.21
N ARG A 253 1.11 -2.50 8.76
CA ARG A 253 2.28 -3.11 8.08
C ARG A 253 2.09 -4.56 7.67
N LEU A 254 1.33 -5.35 8.44
CA LEU A 254 1.08 -6.77 8.14
C LEU A 254 0.17 -7.00 6.91
N GLY A 255 -0.44 -5.95 6.35
CA GLY A 255 -1.17 -6.03 5.09
C GLY A 255 -0.26 -6.13 3.86
N ILE A 256 1.08 -6.09 4.06
CA ILE A 256 2.09 -6.40 3.05
C ILE A 256 3.07 -7.38 3.68
N GLN A 257 3.24 -8.56 3.08
CA GLN A 257 4.22 -9.56 3.53
C GLN A 257 4.93 -10.18 2.32
N ALA A 258 6.15 -10.66 2.56
CA ALA A 258 6.92 -11.41 1.59
C ALA A 258 6.65 -12.92 1.72
N PHE A 259 6.63 -13.59 0.58
CA PHE A 259 6.47 -15.03 0.45
C PHE A 259 7.42 -15.59 -0.60
N GLU A 260 7.77 -16.86 -0.45
CA GLU A 260 8.43 -17.64 -1.48
C GLU A 260 7.37 -18.20 -2.45
N PRO A 261 7.42 -17.81 -3.74
CA PRO A 261 6.46 -18.28 -4.72
C PRO A 261 6.66 -19.76 -5.06
N VAL A 262 5.57 -20.54 -4.99
CA VAL A 262 5.46 -21.90 -5.51
C VAL A 262 4.61 -21.85 -6.78
N LEU A 263 5.12 -22.38 -7.89
CA LEU A 263 4.38 -22.35 -9.15
C LEU A 263 3.18 -23.30 -9.09
N ILE A 264 1.99 -22.76 -9.36
CA ILE A 264 0.75 -23.53 -9.39
C ILE A 264 0.06 -23.41 -10.75
N ASP A 265 -0.71 -24.44 -11.08
CA ASP A 265 -1.64 -24.41 -12.20
C ASP A 265 -2.90 -23.62 -11.85
N GLY A 266 -3.55 -23.05 -12.87
CA GLY A 266 -4.71 -22.16 -12.70
C GLY A 266 -4.36 -20.67 -12.81
N SER A 267 -5.26 -19.82 -12.30
CA SER A 267 -5.16 -18.36 -12.41
C SER A 267 -5.27 -17.60 -11.08
N ALA A 268 -5.61 -18.30 -9.99
CA ALA A 268 -5.79 -17.70 -8.67
C ALA A 268 -4.53 -17.87 -7.81
N ILE A 269 -4.26 -16.91 -6.92
CA ILE A 269 -3.13 -16.95 -5.99
C ILE A 269 -3.52 -17.80 -4.79
N GLN A 270 -2.69 -18.76 -4.39
CA GLN A 270 -2.91 -19.51 -3.14
C GLN A 270 -2.17 -18.84 -1.99
N ILE A 271 -2.86 -18.70 -0.85
CA ILE A 271 -2.25 -18.21 0.39
C ILE A 271 -2.50 -19.19 1.54
N HIS A 272 -1.59 -19.18 2.50
CA HIS A 272 -1.71 -19.98 3.71
C HIS A 272 -2.88 -19.50 4.58
N PRO A 273 -3.76 -20.38 5.10
CA PRO A 273 -4.93 -19.96 5.90
C PRO A 273 -4.57 -19.07 7.11
N LEU A 274 -3.50 -19.39 7.83
CA LEU A 274 -3.07 -18.62 9.01
C LEU A 274 -2.61 -17.19 8.72
N VAL A 275 -2.30 -16.82 7.48
CA VAL A 275 -1.95 -15.42 7.15
C VAL A 275 -3.17 -14.57 6.81
N CYS A 276 -4.34 -15.18 6.56
CA CYS A 276 -5.55 -14.47 6.15
C CYS A 276 -5.97 -13.39 7.15
N HIS A 277 -5.87 -13.68 8.47
CA HIS A 277 -6.18 -12.72 9.51
C HIS A 277 -5.28 -11.47 9.45
N ALA A 278 -3.99 -11.65 9.16
CA ALA A 278 -3.06 -10.54 8.99
C ALA A 278 -3.39 -9.66 7.76
N PHE A 279 -3.95 -10.23 6.70
CA PHE A 279 -4.45 -9.47 5.55
C PHE A 279 -5.88 -8.97 5.72
N ASN A 280 -6.57 -9.38 6.79
CA ASN A 280 -8.01 -9.25 6.97
C ASN A 280 -8.81 -9.82 5.77
N ALA A 281 -8.29 -10.89 5.16
CA ALA A 281 -8.77 -11.45 3.91
C ALA A 281 -9.66 -12.68 4.13
N ASP A 282 -10.62 -12.89 3.24
CA ASP A 282 -11.41 -14.11 3.11
C ASP A 282 -11.38 -14.62 1.66
N PHE A 283 -12.09 -15.72 1.38
CA PHE A 283 -12.03 -16.40 0.08
C PHE A 283 -13.33 -16.26 -0.72
N ASP A 284 -14.02 -15.12 -0.61
CA ASP A 284 -15.32 -14.88 -1.26
C ASP A 284 -15.22 -14.10 -2.60
N GLY A 285 -14.00 -13.82 -3.05
CA GLY A 285 -13.72 -13.02 -4.25
C GLY A 285 -12.64 -11.94 -4.04
N ASP A 286 -12.10 -11.86 -2.83
CA ASP A 286 -10.97 -11.00 -2.49
C ASP A 286 -9.79 -11.16 -3.47
N GLN A 287 -9.10 -10.03 -3.71
CA GLN A 287 -7.98 -9.97 -4.64
C GLN A 287 -6.74 -9.41 -3.95
N MET A 288 -5.59 -10.00 -4.27
CA MET A 288 -4.29 -9.52 -3.82
C MET A 288 -3.44 -9.05 -4.99
N ALA A 289 -2.66 -8.00 -4.74
CA ALA A 289 -1.61 -7.55 -5.63
C ALA A 289 -0.30 -8.26 -5.28
N VAL A 290 0.44 -8.66 -6.31
CA VAL A 290 1.78 -9.24 -6.23
C VAL A 290 2.77 -8.20 -6.73
N HIS A 291 3.90 -8.03 -6.04
CA HIS A 291 5.01 -7.20 -6.49
C HIS A 291 6.32 -7.97 -6.40
N VAL A 292 7.21 -7.80 -7.39
CA VAL A 292 8.53 -8.47 -7.41
C VAL A 292 9.65 -7.48 -7.01
N PRO A 293 10.37 -7.73 -5.90
CA PRO A 293 11.59 -7.01 -5.56
C PRO A 293 12.71 -7.29 -6.58
N LEU A 294 13.22 -6.25 -7.23
CA LEU A 294 14.19 -6.41 -8.33
C LEU A 294 15.65 -6.32 -7.89
N SER A 295 15.97 -5.43 -6.94
CA SER A 295 17.35 -5.28 -6.48
C SER A 295 17.70 -6.35 -5.44
N SER A 296 18.96 -6.77 -5.40
CA SER A 296 19.45 -7.72 -4.40
C SER A 296 19.22 -7.23 -2.97
N TYR A 297 19.39 -5.92 -2.72
CA TYR A 297 19.08 -5.31 -1.43
C TYR A 297 17.60 -5.41 -1.06
N ALA A 298 16.68 -5.18 -2.01
CA ALA A 298 15.25 -5.29 -1.75
C ALA A 298 14.81 -6.75 -1.54
N GLN A 299 15.43 -7.70 -2.26
CA GLN A 299 15.19 -9.13 -2.04
C GLN A 299 15.68 -9.59 -0.67
N ALA A 300 16.88 -9.13 -0.26
CA ALA A 300 17.43 -9.41 1.07
C ALA A 300 16.56 -8.80 2.18
N GLU A 301 16.12 -7.55 2.02
CA GLU A 301 15.19 -6.89 2.94
C GLU A 301 13.86 -7.65 3.05
N ALA A 302 13.31 -8.08 1.91
CA ALA A 302 12.07 -8.85 1.88
C ALA A 302 12.20 -10.17 2.65
N ARG A 303 13.30 -10.91 2.47
CA ARG A 303 13.57 -12.16 3.20
C ARG A 303 13.81 -11.92 4.69
N ALA A 304 14.62 -10.93 5.04
CA ALA A 304 15.03 -10.72 6.43
C ALA A 304 13.95 -10.06 7.31
N LEU A 305 13.13 -9.17 6.73
CA LEU A 305 12.19 -8.34 7.51
C LEU A 305 10.72 -8.60 7.18
N MET A 306 10.41 -8.90 5.92
CA MET A 306 9.02 -8.95 5.44
C MET A 306 8.45 -10.36 5.32
N LEU A 307 9.28 -11.40 5.39
CA LEU A 307 8.83 -12.79 5.29
C LEU A 307 7.76 -13.08 6.35
N SER A 308 6.70 -13.80 5.98
CA SER A 308 5.56 -14.04 6.86
C SER A 308 5.96 -14.73 8.19
N THR A 309 7.01 -15.55 8.19
CA THR A 309 7.55 -16.25 9.38
C THR A 309 8.19 -15.32 10.41
N HIS A 310 8.55 -14.09 10.03
CA HIS A 310 9.04 -13.07 10.96
C HIS A 310 7.89 -12.26 11.58
N ASN A 311 6.69 -12.33 11.00
CA ASN A 311 5.57 -11.46 11.29
C ASN A 311 4.44 -12.19 12.04
N LEU A 312 4.80 -12.95 13.08
CA LEU A 312 3.88 -13.80 13.84
C LEU A 312 3.07 -13.05 14.90
N PHE A 313 3.56 -11.90 15.36
CA PHE A 313 2.96 -11.11 16.43
C PHE A 313 2.45 -9.76 15.91
N SER A 314 1.32 -9.33 16.47
CA SER A 314 0.76 -8.01 16.24
C SER A 314 1.70 -6.94 16.81
N PRO A 315 2.07 -5.92 16.02
CA PRO A 315 2.93 -4.82 16.50
C PRO A 315 2.27 -3.94 17.56
N ALA A 316 0.93 -3.96 17.65
CA ALA A 316 0.17 -3.07 18.51
C ALA A 316 0.08 -3.58 19.97
N ASN A 317 -0.02 -4.90 20.16
CA ASN A 317 -0.28 -5.50 21.47
C ASN A 317 0.59 -6.74 21.77
N GLY A 318 1.43 -7.20 20.84
CA GLY A 318 2.30 -8.36 21.05
C GLY A 318 1.59 -9.71 21.00
N ASN A 319 0.28 -9.74 20.78
CA ASN A 319 -0.47 -10.99 20.66
C ASN A 319 -0.16 -11.71 19.35
N PRO A 320 -0.19 -13.06 19.31
CA PRO A 320 0.01 -13.82 18.07
C PRO A 320 -1.13 -13.53 17.09
N ILE A 321 -0.77 -13.25 15.83
CA ILE A 321 -1.74 -12.97 14.75
C ILE A 321 -2.02 -14.18 13.85
N VAL A 322 -1.12 -15.16 13.87
CA VAL A 322 -1.17 -16.40 13.07
C VAL A 322 -1.83 -17.55 13.83
N ALA A 323 -2.71 -17.25 14.77
CA ALA A 323 -3.41 -18.28 15.54
C ALA A 323 -4.37 -19.06 14.63
N PRO A 324 -4.53 -20.39 14.85
CA PRO A 324 -5.59 -21.16 14.21
C PRO A 324 -6.96 -20.53 14.47
N ILE A 325 -7.82 -20.56 13.45
CA ILE A 325 -9.19 -20.05 13.52
C ILE A 325 -10.18 -21.12 13.03
N GLN A 326 -11.45 -20.94 13.37
CA GLN A 326 -12.59 -21.69 12.81
C GLN A 326 -12.41 -23.22 12.84
N ASP A 327 -12.21 -23.84 11.67
CA ASP A 327 -12.18 -25.29 11.45
C ASP A 327 -10.99 -25.96 12.13
N ILE A 328 -9.81 -25.33 12.13
CA ILE A 328 -8.62 -25.88 12.81
C ILE A 328 -8.88 -25.95 14.32
N VAL A 329 -9.52 -24.91 14.88
CA VAL A 329 -9.87 -24.87 16.31
C VAL A 329 -10.95 -25.90 16.61
N LEU A 330 -11.99 -26.01 15.76
CA LEU A 330 -13.06 -26.99 15.92
C LEU A 330 -12.55 -28.43 15.84
N GLY A 331 -11.67 -28.73 14.89
CA GLY A 331 -11.04 -30.05 14.76
C GLY A 331 -10.20 -30.39 15.99
N SER A 332 -9.38 -29.44 16.46
CA SER A 332 -8.58 -29.61 17.67
C SER A 332 -9.47 -29.80 18.91
N TYR A 333 -10.55 -29.02 19.04
CA TYR A 333 -11.52 -29.16 20.11
C TYR A 333 -12.20 -30.52 20.08
N TYR A 334 -12.66 -30.96 18.91
CA TYR A 334 -13.30 -32.26 18.73
C TYR A 334 -12.35 -33.40 19.12
N LEU A 335 -11.12 -33.40 18.59
CA LEU A 335 -10.08 -34.41 18.90
C LEU A 335 -9.70 -34.46 20.39
N THR A 336 -9.83 -33.34 21.11
CA THR A 336 -9.45 -33.24 22.53
C THR A 336 -10.64 -33.38 23.48
N THR A 337 -11.86 -33.52 22.97
CA THR A 337 -13.06 -33.64 23.79
C THR A 337 -13.19 -35.07 24.33
N VAL A 338 -13.46 -35.19 25.63
CA VAL A 338 -13.76 -36.49 26.26
C VAL A 338 -15.26 -36.69 26.33
N ARG A 339 -15.74 -37.90 26.03
CA ARG A 339 -17.17 -38.23 26.10
C ARG A 339 -17.66 -38.16 27.56
N GLU A 340 -18.72 -37.38 27.79
CA GLU A 340 -19.33 -37.26 29.13
C GLU A 340 -19.83 -38.62 29.62
N GLY A 341 -19.47 -38.98 30.86
CA GLY A 341 -19.85 -40.26 31.48
C GLY A 341 -19.03 -41.46 31.02
N ALA A 342 -17.99 -41.29 30.20
CA ALA A 342 -17.15 -42.39 29.77
C ALA A 342 -16.23 -42.87 30.90
N THR A 343 -16.23 -44.18 31.15
CA THR A 343 -15.31 -44.83 32.09
C THR A 343 -13.97 -45.06 31.41
N PRO A 344 -12.83 -44.68 32.03
CA PRO A 344 -11.53 -44.96 31.46
C PRO A 344 -11.31 -46.44 31.24
N ARG A 345 -10.76 -46.80 30.09
CA ARG A 345 -10.40 -48.19 29.79
C ARG A 345 -9.44 -48.73 30.86
N GLU A 346 -9.68 -49.96 31.31
CA GLU A 346 -8.91 -50.55 32.41
C GLU A 346 -7.47 -50.87 31.99
N VAL A 347 -7.28 -51.30 30.73
CA VAL A 347 -5.98 -51.68 30.18
C VAL A 347 -5.24 -50.41 29.71
N PRO A 348 -4.08 -50.08 30.30
CA PRO A 348 -3.27 -48.97 29.83
C PRO A 348 -2.49 -49.33 28.56
N PHE A 349 -2.23 -48.34 27.72
CA PHE A 349 -1.34 -48.45 26.56
C PHE A 349 0.10 -48.11 26.94
N ALA A 350 1.05 -48.83 26.37
CA ALA A 350 2.48 -48.69 26.63
C ALA A 350 3.10 -47.48 25.91
N SER A 351 2.51 -47.02 24.80
CA SER A 351 2.94 -45.81 24.08
C SER A 351 1.81 -45.13 23.28
N PRO A 352 1.98 -43.86 22.85
CA PRO A 352 1.02 -43.20 21.95
C PRO A 352 0.80 -43.93 20.62
N GLU A 353 1.83 -44.58 20.09
CA GLU A 353 1.76 -45.35 18.83
C GLU A 353 0.87 -46.57 18.99
N GLU A 354 0.92 -47.26 20.14
CA GLU A 354 0.05 -48.40 20.43
C GLU A 354 -1.42 -47.97 20.53
N ALA A 355 -1.68 -46.81 21.16
CA ALA A 355 -3.02 -46.24 21.21
C ALA A 355 -3.53 -45.84 19.81
N MET A 356 -2.67 -45.29 18.94
CA MET A 356 -3.02 -44.97 17.56
C MET A 356 -3.32 -46.23 16.74
N LEU A 357 -2.51 -47.30 16.89
CA LEU A 357 -2.76 -48.60 16.26
C LEU A 357 -4.11 -49.20 16.68
N ALA A 358 -4.46 -49.09 17.96
CA ALA A 358 -5.75 -49.56 18.47
C ALA A 358 -6.93 -48.74 17.91
N TYR A 359 -6.76 -47.43 17.76
CA TYR A 359 -7.72 -46.54 17.09
C TYR A 359 -7.90 -46.91 15.62
N ASP A 360 -6.80 -47.08 14.88
CA ASP A 360 -6.82 -47.45 13.46
C ASP A 360 -7.43 -48.84 13.22
N ALA A 361 -7.27 -49.76 14.19
CA ALA A 361 -7.91 -51.08 14.18
C ALA A 361 -9.42 -51.05 14.51
N GLY A 362 -9.97 -49.90 14.93
CA GLY A 362 -11.36 -49.74 15.32
C GLY A 362 -11.69 -50.29 16.72
N GLU A 363 -10.67 -50.62 17.52
CA GLU A 363 -10.79 -51.16 18.88
C GLU A 363 -10.89 -50.06 19.95
N LEU A 364 -10.70 -48.79 19.57
CA LEU A 364 -10.75 -47.63 20.43
C LEU A 364 -11.62 -46.53 19.80
N ASP A 365 -12.54 -45.96 20.59
CA ASP A 365 -13.29 -44.77 20.17
C ASP A 365 -12.46 -43.49 20.40
N LEU A 366 -12.58 -42.50 19.50
CA LEU A 366 -11.80 -41.25 19.55
C LEU A 366 -11.89 -40.49 20.88
N HIS A 367 -13.08 -40.46 21.50
CA HIS A 367 -13.34 -39.72 22.73
C HIS A 367 -13.34 -40.63 23.98
N GLU A 368 -12.83 -41.86 23.84
CA GLU A 368 -12.70 -42.79 24.95
C GLU A 368 -11.53 -42.40 25.84
N PRO A 369 -11.74 -42.21 27.16
CA PRO A 369 -10.64 -41.91 28.06
C PRO A 369 -9.72 -43.13 28.22
N ILE A 370 -8.44 -42.93 27.90
CA ILE A 370 -7.41 -43.97 28.01
C ILE A 370 -6.28 -43.54 28.93
N LYS A 371 -5.51 -44.52 29.41
CA LYS A 371 -4.23 -44.28 30.08
C LYS A 371 -3.12 -44.68 29.13
N VAL A 372 -2.32 -43.71 28.71
CA VAL A 372 -1.12 -43.97 27.91
C VAL A 372 0.09 -43.70 28.79
N ARG A 373 1.04 -44.65 28.80
CA ARG A 373 2.34 -44.42 29.41
C ARG A 373 3.11 -43.44 28.52
N ILE A 374 3.42 -42.28 29.09
CA ILE A 374 4.36 -41.33 28.50
C ILE A 374 5.59 -41.30 29.40
N GLU A 375 6.78 -41.37 28.82
CA GLU A 375 8.00 -41.17 29.58
C GLU A 375 8.00 -39.74 30.11
N VAL A 376 8.35 -39.57 31.40
CA VAL A 376 8.41 -38.27 32.07
C VAL A 376 9.66 -38.19 32.95
N ASP A 377 10.27 -37.01 33.05
CA ASP A 377 11.46 -36.78 33.85
C ASP A 377 11.10 -36.72 35.34
N GLY A 378 12.10 -36.65 36.22
CA GLY A 378 11.94 -36.49 37.67
C GLY A 378 11.06 -35.31 38.11
N GLU A 379 10.81 -34.34 37.22
CA GLU A 379 9.89 -33.20 37.42
C GLU A 379 8.51 -33.36 36.76
N ARG A 380 8.13 -34.56 36.31
CA ARG A 380 6.87 -34.85 35.57
C ARG A 380 6.73 -34.10 34.23
N ARG A 381 7.85 -33.70 33.61
CA ARG A 381 7.87 -33.16 32.24
C ARG A 381 7.97 -34.32 31.27
N LEU A 382 7.27 -34.28 30.12
CA LEU A 382 7.35 -35.34 29.11
C LEU A 382 8.81 -35.54 28.67
N VAL A 383 9.32 -36.76 28.80
CA VAL A 383 10.63 -37.22 28.31
C VAL A 383 10.34 -37.97 27.02
N GLY A 384 10.59 -37.34 25.87
CA GLY A 384 10.34 -37.98 24.58
C GLY A 384 10.25 -36.97 23.44
N GLU A 385 11.12 -37.18 22.45
CA GLU A 385 11.50 -36.35 21.30
C GLU A 385 11.94 -34.91 21.60
N LEU A 386 13.07 -34.54 21.00
CA LEU A 386 13.54 -33.17 21.02
C LEU A 386 12.47 -32.28 20.39
N VAL A 387 12.02 -31.26 21.11
CA VAL A 387 11.03 -30.32 20.61
C VAL A 387 11.77 -29.34 19.71
N SER A 388 11.26 -29.15 18.49
CA SER A 388 11.77 -28.10 17.60
C SER A 388 11.51 -26.75 18.24
N CYS A 389 12.56 -26.12 18.74
CA CYS A 389 12.53 -24.84 19.45
C CYS A 389 13.34 -23.81 18.65
N ARG A 390 13.02 -22.52 18.82
CA ARG A 390 13.70 -21.44 18.10
C ARG A 390 14.73 -20.79 19.01
N GLN A 391 16.02 -21.01 18.72
CA GLN A 391 17.11 -20.33 19.40
C GLN A 391 17.83 -19.41 18.41
N ASN A 392 17.88 -18.11 18.69
CA ASN A 392 18.54 -17.10 17.85
C ASN A 392 18.14 -17.09 16.36
N GLY A 393 16.93 -17.56 16.03
CA GLY A 393 16.43 -17.58 14.65
C GLY A 393 16.54 -18.92 13.94
N GLU A 394 17.20 -19.92 14.54
CA GLU A 394 17.33 -21.26 13.99
C GLU A 394 16.44 -22.26 14.73
N PHE A 395 15.93 -23.26 14.00
CA PHE A 395 15.17 -24.35 14.59
C PHE A 395 16.15 -25.40 15.11
N VAL A 396 16.21 -25.55 16.43
CA VAL A 396 17.06 -26.50 17.12
C VAL A 396 16.18 -27.48 17.87
N LEU A 397 16.53 -28.75 17.74
CA LEU A 397 15.93 -29.81 18.52
C LEU A 397 16.47 -29.72 19.96
N ALA A 398 15.64 -29.28 20.91
CA ALA A 398 16.03 -29.16 22.32
C ALA A 398 15.14 -30.02 23.21
N LYS A 399 15.69 -30.41 24.36
CA LYS A 399 14.90 -31.10 25.38
C LYS A 399 13.77 -30.18 25.85
N PRO A 400 12.56 -30.70 26.09
CA PRO A 400 11.43 -29.93 26.62
C PRO A 400 11.80 -29.10 27.86
N GLU A 401 12.75 -29.59 28.70
CA GLU A 401 13.19 -28.88 29.90
C GLU A 401 13.93 -27.55 29.62
N ALA A 402 14.53 -27.41 28.44
CA ALA A 402 15.33 -26.26 28.03
C ALA A 402 14.53 -25.24 27.20
N VAL A 403 13.23 -25.50 26.96
CA VAL A 403 12.35 -24.64 26.19
C VAL A 403 11.45 -23.86 27.14
N GLU A 404 11.54 -22.53 27.10
CA GLU A 404 10.59 -21.66 27.80
C GLU A 404 9.26 -21.69 27.03
N LEU A 405 8.27 -22.42 27.56
CA LEU A 405 6.94 -22.53 26.95
C LEU A 405 6.21 -21.19 27.12
N ILE A 406 5.98 -20.47 26.01
CA ILE A 406 5.04 -19.35 25.98
C ILE A 406 3.65 -19.95 25.88
N ASP A 407 3.01 -20.16 27.02
CA ASP A 407 1.69 -20.77 27.12
C ASP A 407 0.62 -19.86 26.48
N VAL A 408 -0.09 -20.38 25.47
CA VAL A 408 -1.45 -19.92 25.19
C VAL A 408 -2.32 -20.75 26.10
N SER A 409 -2.55 -20.22 27.32
CA SER A 409 -3.17 -20.96 28.41
C SER A 409 -4.42 -21.75 27.97
N PRO A 410 -4.55 -23.04 28.32
CA PRO A 410 -5.78 -23.81 28.11
C PRO A 410 -6.98 -23.24 28.90
N LYS A 411 -6.74 -22.32 29.84
CA LYS A 411 -7.77 -21.57 30.56
C LYS A 411 -8.27 -20.32 29.85
N GLN A 412 -7.73 -19.99 28.66
CA GLN A 412 -8.47 -19.11 27.77
C GLN A 412 -9.73 -19.86 27.36
N LEU A 413 -10.82 -19.58 28.08
CA LEU A 413 -12.17 -19.75 27.57
C LEU A 413 -12.21 -19.01 26.23
N VAL A 414 -11.90 -19.72 25.15
CA VAL A 414 -12.37 -19.37 23.83
C VAL A 414 -13.88 -19.37 24.00
N SER A 415 -14.44 -18.18 24.16
CA SER A 415 -15.87 -18.01 24.25
C SER A 415 -16.43 -18.63 22.98
N VAL A 416 -17.05 -19.81 23.12
CA VAL A 416 -17.78 -20.48 22.04
C VAL A 416 -18.82 -19.50 21.48
N ALA A 417 -19.31 -18.55 22.29
CA ALA A 417 -20.14 -17.45 21.82
C ALA A 417 -19.40 -16.47 20.88
N ALA A 418 -18.12 -16.15 21.09
CA ALA A 418 -17.35 -15.29 20.18
C ALA A 418 -17.04 -15.97 18.83
N ALA A 419 -16.89 -17.30 18.82
CA ALA A 419 -16.69 -18.08 17.60
C ALA A 419 -17.99 -18.42 16.85
N LEU A 420 -19.14 -18.42 17.54
CA LEU A 420 -20.46 -18.74 16.98
C LEU A 420 -21.31 -17.51 16.61
N ILE A 421 -20.93 -16.28 16.99
CA ILE A 421 -21.63 -15.07 16.52
C ILE A 421 -21.71 -14.99 14.98
N PRO A 422 -20.74 -15.44 14.17
CA PRO A 422 -20.90 -15.47 12.71
C PRO A 422 -21.93 -16.50 12.21
N PHE A 423 -22.23 -17.54 13.01
CA PHE A 423 -23.14 -18.63 12.63
C PHE A 423 -24.57 -18.44 13.12
N LEU A 424 -24.79 -17.66 14.19
CA LEU A 424 -26.13 -17.44 14.75
C LEU A 424 -26.85 -16.22 14.16
N GLU A 425 -26.15 -15.26 13.56
CA GLU A 425 -26.78 -14.06 12.96
C GLU A 425 -26.92 -14.09 11.43
N HIS A 426 -26.24 -15.02 10.74
CA HIS A 426 -26.35 -15.13 9.28
C HIS A 426 -26.69 -16.55 8.86
N ASP A 427 -27.99 -16.75 8.61
CA ASP A 427 -28.61 -17.94 8.01
C ASP A 427 -28.18 -18.10 6.54
N ASP A 428 -26.89 -18.34 6.32
CA ASP A 428 -26.22 -18.09 5.04
C ASP A 428 -25.92 -19.40 4.30
N ALA A 429 -26.99 -20.17 4.04
CA ALA A 429 -26.96 -21.32 3.13
C ALA A 429 -26.34 -20.96 1.75
N ASN A 430 -26.46 -19.70 1.34
CA ASN A 430 -25.86 -19.14 0.13
C ASN A 430 -24.33 -19.04 0.18
N ARG A 431 -23.75 -18.82 1.36
CA ARG A 431 -22.29 -18.73 1.56
C ARG A 431 -21.63 -20.10 1.51
N ALA A 432 -22.29 -21.12 2.09
CA ALA A 432 -21.90 -22.52 1.94
C ALA A 432 -22.02 -22.99 0.48
N LEU A 433 -23.09 -22.58 -0.22
CA LEU A 433 -23.27 -22.83 -1.67
C LEU A 433 -22.23 -22.10 -2.52
N MET A 434 -21.83 -20.88 -2.15
CA MET A 434 -20.74 -20.15 -2.82
C MET A 434 -19.38 -20.83 -2.61
N GLY A 435 -19.06 -21.26 -1.38
CA GLY A 435 -17.85 -22.02 -1.10
C GLY A 435 -17.78 -23.33 -1.90
N SER A 436 -18.91 -24.05 -2.00
CA SER A 436 -19.02 -25.27 -2.81
C SER A 436 -18.88 -24.99 -4.33
N ASN A 437 -19.48 -23.90 -4.81
CA ASN A 437 -19.36 -23.49 -6.22
C ASN A 437 -17.95 -22.98 -6.59
N MET A 438 -17.22 -22.37 -5.64
CA MET A 438 -15.83 -21.96 -5.84
C MET A 438 -14.87 -23.14 -5.79
N GLN A 439 -15.10 -24.13 -4.93
CA GLN A 439 -14.36 -25.40 -4.98
C GLN A 439 -14.55 -26.11 -6.33
N ARG A 440 -15.74 -26.03 -6.94
CA ARG A 440 -15.98 -26.50 -8.32
C ARG A 440 -15.15 -25.79 -9.39
N GLN A 441 -14.75 -24.54 -9.17
CA GLN A 441 -13.86 -23.80 -10.10
C GLN A 441 -12.38 -24.11 -9.88
N ALA A 442 -12.01 -24.67 -8.73
CA ALA A 442 -10.64 -25.06 -8.38
C ALA A 442 -10.25 -26.46 -8.92
N VAL A 443 -11.23 -27.26 -9.35
CA VAL A 443 -11.01 -28.57 -9.95
C VAL A 443 -11.11 -28.43 -11.48
N PRO A 444 -10.11 -28.85 -12.27
CA PRO A 444 -10.27 -28.93 -13.72
C PRO A 444 -11.31 -30.01 -14.04
N LEU A 445 -12.25 -29.71 -14.95
CA LEU A 445 -13.15 -30.70 -15.55
C LEU A 445 -12.36 -31.80 -16.27
#